data_AF-A0A529W0N3-F1
#
_entry.id   AF-A0A529W0N3-F1
#
_cell.length_a   1.000
_cell.length_b   1.000
_cell.length_c   1.000
_cell.angle_alpha   90.00
_cell.angle_beta   90.00
_cell.angle_gamma   90.00
#
_symmetry.space_group_name_H-M   'P 1'
#
loop_
_entity.id
_entity.type
_entity.pdbx_description
1 polymer ?
#
loop_
_entity_poly.entity_id
_entity_poly.type
_entity_poly.pdbx_seq_one_letter_code
_entity_poly.pdbx_strand_id
1 'polypeptide(L)'
;YGPARLWLRDPGSADQQLAITFVTRCAEAFGLTGRWGFQWANIASNPVVDGFSGGAHLLDLSTGRTLEWMSTGRWLTERLGGVR
;
A
#
# COMPACT_ATOMS: atom_id res chain seq x y z
N TYR A 1 10.29 21.81 8.15
CA TYR A 1 9.63 20.53 8.50
C TYR A 1 9.61 19.67 7.24
N GLY A 2 10.36 18.57 7.21
CA GLY A 2 10.32 17.64 6.07
C GLY A 2 8.99 16.88 6.02
N PRO A 3 8.67 16.17 4.92
CA PRO A 3 7.46 15.35 4.89
C PRO A 3 7.51 14.36 6.05
N ALA A 4 6.45 14.36 6.87
CA ALA A 4 6.32 13.40 7.95
C ALA A 4 6.31 12.00 7.33
N ARG A 5 7.33 11.18 7.65
CA ARG A 5 7.42 9.80 7.18
C ARG A 5 6.79 8.92 8.25
N LEU A 6 5.73 8.20 7.88
CA LEU A 6 5.13 7.18 8.72
C LEU A 6 5.69 5.82 8.30
N TRP A 7 6.15 5.03 9.26
CA TRP A 7 6.54 3.64 9.05
C TRP A 7 5.74 2.76 10.00
N LEU A 8 5.17 1.68 9.47
CA LEU A 8 4.37 0.71 10.20
C LEU A 8 4.96 -0.67 9.97
N ARG A 9 5.14 -1.44 11.05
CA ARG A 9 5.46 -2.87 11.00
C ARG A 9 4.49 -3.61 11.88
N ASP A 10 3.79 -4.55 11.28
CA ASP A 10 2.97 -5.53 11.96
C ASP A 10 3.57 -6.92 11.70
N PRO A 11 3.95 -7.70 12.73
CA PRO A 11 4.39 -9.08 12.55
C PRO A 11 3.25 -10.05 12.20
N GLY A 12 1.99 -9.58 12.24
CA GLY A 12 0.81 -10.34 11.86
C GLY A 12 0.50 -10.25 10.35
N SER A 13 -0.74 -9.89 10.01
CA SER A 13 -1.19 -9.86 8.61
C SER A 13 -0.69 -8.62 7.85
N ALA A 14 -0.33 -7.54 8.56
CA ALA A 14 0.09 -6.27 8.00
C ALA A 14 -0.83 -5.79 6.85
N ASP A 15 -2.15 -5.88 7.05
CA ASP A 15 -3.12 -5.57 6.01
C ASP A 15 -3.04 -4.09 5.59
N GLN A 16 -2.58 -3.87 4.34
CA GLN A 16 -2.48 -2.54 3.74
C GLN A 16 -3.80 -1.75 3.74
N GLN A 17 -4.96 -2.42 3.74
CA GLN A 17 -6.27 -1.75 3.79
C GLN A 17 -6.52 -1.05 5.13
N LEU A 18 -5.91 -1.52 6.22
CA LEU A 18 -6.00 -0.83 7.51
C LEU A 18 -5.24 0.50 7.50
N ALA A 19 -4.08 0.56 6.83
CA ALA A 19 -3.34 1.81 6.66
C ALA A 19 -4.11 2.81 5.80
N ILE A 20 -4.74 2.34 4.72
CA ILE A 20 -5.63 3.15 3.87
C ILE A 20 -6.82 3.67 4.70
N THR A 21 -7.48 2.80 5.47
CA THR A 21 -8.62 3.17 6.32
C THR A 21 -8.23 4.20 7.38
N PHE A 22 -7.05 4.04 7.98
CA PHE A 22 -6.54 4.99 8.96
C PHE A 22 -6.32 6.37 8.33
N VAL A 23 -5.61 6.45 7.19
CA VAL A 23 -5.29 7.74 6.58
C VAL A 23 -6.53 8.46 6.04
N THR A 24 -7.51 7.72 5.50
CA THR A 24 -8.76 8.34 5.01
C THR A 24 -9.58 8.89 6.16
N ARG A 25 -9.63 8.21 7.31
CA ARG A 25 -10.25 8.75 8.55
C ARG A 25 -9.51 9.97 9.07
N CYS A 26 -8.17 9.99 9.03
CA CYS A 26 -7.40 11.18 9.38
C CYS A 26 -7.68 12.34 8.42
N ALA A 27 -7.82 12.06 7.12
CA ALA A 27 -8.14 13.08 6.14
C ALA A 27 -9.51 13.72 6.41
N GLU A 28 -10.51 12.90 6.71
CA GLU A 28 -11.84 13.37 7.12
C GLU A 28 -11.78 14.19 8.43
N ALA A 29 -11.15 13.65 9.48
CA ALA A 29 -11.12 14.27 10.80
C ALA A 29 -10.32 15.59 10.85
N PHE A 30 -9.25 15.70 10.06
CA PHE A 30 -8.33 16.84 10.08
C PHE A 30 -8.39 17.72 8.82
N GLY A 31 -9.32 17.44 7.91
CA GLY A 31 -9.44 18.19 6.65
C GLY A 31 -8.21 18.08 5.75
N LEU A 32 -7.53 16.92 5.74
CA LEU A 32 -6.36 16.73 4.89
C LEU A 32 -6.79 16.57 3.43
N THR A 33 -6.05 17.21 2.53
CA THR A 33 -6.34 17.21 1.09
C THR A 33 -5.08 16.91 0.29
N GLY A 34 -5.25 16.73 -1.02
CA GLY A 34 -4.14 16.44 -1.93
C GLY A 34 -3.82 14.96 -2.01
N ARG A 35 -2.68 14.66 -2.64
CA ARG A 35 -2.24 13.27 -2.89
C ARG A 35 -1.44 12.75 -1.72
N TRP A 36 -1.73 11.52 -1.34
CA TRP A 36 -0.93 10.78 -0.37
C TRP A 36 -0.76 9.34 -0.84
N GLY A 37 0.37 8.73 -0.53
CA GLY A 37 0.63 7.35 -0.89
C GLY A 37 1.64 6.70 0.02
N PHE A 38 1.75 5.38 -0.13
CA PHE A 38 2.67 4.57 0.63
C PHE A 38 3.14 3.38 -0.20
N GLN A 39 4.29 2.84 0.21
CA GLN A 39 4.83 1.58 -0.28
C GLN A 39 4.72 0.55 0.83
N TRP A 40 4.52 -0.71 0.48
CA TRP A 40 4.53 -1.80 1.44
C TRP A 40 5.31 -3.00 0.88
N ALA A 41 5.77 -3.85 1.80
CA ALA A 41 6.38 -5.12 1.50
C ALA A 41 5.92 -6.13 2.54
N ASN A 42 5.56 -7.33 2.08
CA ASN A 42 5.23 -8.47 2.91
C ASN A 42 6.26 -9.57 2.62
N ILE A 43 6.82 -10.11 3.70
CA ILE A 43 7.82 -11.18 3.63
C ILE A 43 7.28 -12.33 4.46
N ALA A 44 7.22 -13.53 3.86
CA ALA A 44 6.79 -14.72 4.56
C ALA A 44 7.68 -15.01 5.77
N SER A 45 7.05 -15.36 6.90
CA SER A 45 7.77 -15.70 8.14
C SER A 45 8.59 -16.98 8.01
N ASN A 46 8.24 -17.87 7.07
CA ASN A 46 8.97 -19.08 6.73
C ASN A 46 9.35 -19.05 5.23
N PRO A 47 10.47 -19.68 4.83
CA PRO A 47 10.85 -19.79 3.42
C PRO A 47 9.77 -20.50 2.61
N VAL A 48 9.25 -19.82 1.58
CA VAL A 48 8.29 -20.36 0.64
C VAL A 48 8.50 -19.71 -0.73
N VAL A 49 8.26 -20.47 -1.80
CA VAL A 49 8.21 -19.91 -3.16
C VAL A 49 7.16 -18.81 -3.20
N ASP A 50 7.48 -17.69 -3.84
CA ASP A 50 6.62 -16.49 -3.90
C ASP A 50 6.25 -15.87 -2.53
N GLY A 51 7.08 -16.11 -1.50
CA GLY A 51 6.90 -15.56 -0.16
C GLY A 51 7.16 -14.04 -0.03
N PHE A 52 7.58 -13.37 -1.11
CA PHE A 52 7.75 -11.93 -1.15
C PHE A 52 6.60 -11.29 -1.95
N SER A 53 5.95 -10.31 -1.36
CA SER A 53 5.00 -9.45 -2.08
C SER A 53 5.12 -8.00 -1.62
N GLY A 54 4.42 -7.10 -2.29
CA GLY A 54 4.48 -5.69 -1.99
C GLY A 54 3.85 -4.85 -3.08
N GLY A 55 4.02 -3.55 -2.98
CA GLY A 55 3.48 -2.63 -3.94
C GLY A 55 3.50 -1.19 -3.47
N ALA A 56 2.72 -0.37 -4.17
CA ALA A 56 2.49 1.01 -3.83
C ALA A 56 1.03 1.40 -4.08
N HIS A 57 0.53 2.34 -3.30
CA HIS A 57 -0.84 2.83 -3.39
C HIS A 57 -0.84 4.36 -3.34
N LEU A 58 -1.65 4.98 -4.20
CA LEU A 58 -1.83 6.43 -4.29
C LEU A 58 -3.31 6.77 -4.09
N LEU A 59 -3.57 7.71 -3.18
CA LEU A 59 -4.90 8.16 -2.79
C LEU A 59 -5.06 9.67 -3.05
N ASP A 60 -6.28 10.06 -3.37
CA ASP A 60 -6.76 11.43 -3.18
C ASP A 60 -7.37 11.54 -1.78
N LEU A 61 -6.76 12.33 -0.90
CA LEU A 61 -7.24 12.51 0.47
C LEU A 61 -8.54 13.32 0.55
N SER A 62 -8.82 14.17 -0.44
CA SER A 62 -10.05 14.97 -0.47
C SER A 62 -11.29 14.11 -0.72
N THR A 63 -11.15 13.00 -1.44
CA THR A 63 -12.27 12.10 -1.77
C THR A 63 -12.12 10.70 -1.17
N GLY A 64 -10.96 10.38 -0.58
CA GLY A 64 -10.59 9.03 -0.15
C GLY A 64 -10.45 8.01 -1.28
N ARG A 65 -10.34 8.45 -2.54
CA ARG A 65 -10.34 7.54 -3.72
C ARG A 65 -8.94 7.05 -4.03
N THR A 66 -8.83 5.79 -4.42
CA THR A 66 -7.64 5.25 -5.09
C THR A 66 -7.45 5.94 -6.44
N LEU A 67 -6.29 6.57 -6.62
CA LEU A 67 -5.87 7.12 -7.90
C LEU A 67 -5.10 6.08 -8.72
N GLU A 68 -4.20 5.36 -8.05
CA GLU A 68 -3.39 4.30 -8.67
C GLU A 68 -2.94 3.29 -7.60
N TRP A 69 -2.74 2.05 -8.02
CA TRP A 69 -2.10 1.03 -7.19
C TRP A 69 -1.31 0.07 -8.06
N MET A 70 -0.27 -0.51 -7.49
CA MET A 70 0.50 -1.60 -8.11
C MET A 70 0.75 -2.72 -7.12
N SER A 71 0.81 -3.95 -7.61
CA SER A 71 1.35 -5.11 -6.89
C SER A 71 2.59 -5.59 -7.63
N THR A 72 3.68 -5.81 -6.90
CA THR A 72 4.94 -6.30 -7.49
C THR A 72 4.79 -7.70 -8.08
N GLY A 73 4.02 -8.57 -7.44
CA GLY A 73 3.73 -9.92 -7.94
C GLY A 73 2.90 -9.88 -9.23
N ARG A 74 1.80 -9.10 -9.24
CA ARG A 74 0.99 -8.91 -10.45
C ARG A 74 1.82 -8.35 -11.61
N TRP A 75 2.58 -7.29 -11.33
CA TRP A 75 3.46 -6.66 -12.32
C TRP A 75 4.44 -7.68 -12.92
N LEU A 76 5.05 -8.52 -12.09
CA LEU A 76 6.00 -9.53 -12.56
C LEU A 76 5.31 -10.58 -13.44
N THR A 77 4.18 -11.13 -13.01
CA THR A 77 3.40 -12.12 -13.76
C THR A 77 2.97 -11.60 -15.13
N GLU A 78 2.50 -10.36 -15.20
CA GLU A 78 2.11 -9.70 -16.46
C GLU A 78 3.31 -9.58 -17.43
N ARG A 79 4.52 -9.30 -16.92
CA ARG A 79 5.73 -9.15 -17.74
C ARG A 79 6.34 -10.47 -18.18
N LEU A 80 6.12 -11.54 -17.43
CA LEU A 80 6.55 -12.89 -17.78
C LEU A 80 5.58 -13.60 -18.74
N GLY A 81 4.47 -12.97 -19.14
CA GLY A 81 3.56 -13.48 -20.16
C GLY A 81 2.47 -14.41 -19.63
N GLY A 82 2.19 -14.39 -18.32
CA GLY A 82 1.11 -15.17 -17.71
C GLY A 82 -0.28 -14.56 -17.93
N VAL A 83 -0.71 -14.41 -19.18
CA VAL A 83 -2.14 -14.34 -19.51
C VAL A 83 -2.53 -15.74 -19.99
N ARG A 84 -3.30 -16.45 -19.16
CA ARG A 84 -4.29 -17.39 -19.68
C ARG A 84 -5.66 -16.82 -19.40
#